data_AF-G1K0V9-F1
#
_entry.id   AF-G1K0V9-F1
#
_cell.length_a   1.000
_cell.length_b   1.000
_cell.length_c   1.000
_cell.angle_alpha   90.00
_cell.angle_beta   90.00
_cell.angle_gamma   90.00
#
_symmetry.space_group_name_H-M   'P 1'
#
loop_
_entity.id
_entity.type
_entity.pdbx_description
1 polymer ?
#
loop_
_entity_poly.entity_id
_entity_poly.type
_entity_poly.pdbx_seq_one_letter_code
_entity_poly.pdbx_strand_id
1 'polypeptide(L)' 'MSIEDGFCSLMDPESCELKDDLKMPEGDLGNTIREALEKDEGSVLVQVVAACGEEAILGYKISTKE' A
#
# COMPACT_ATOMS: atom_id res chain seq x y z
N MET A 1 1.62 -1.31 -7.17
CA MET A 1 0.93 -0.35 -6.32
C MET A 1 1.22 1.02 -6.87
N SER A 2 0.19 1.84 -7.07
CA SER A 2 0.34 3.21 -7.58
C SER A 2 -0.31 4.17 -6.59
N ILE A 3 0.09 5.44 -6.62
CA ILE A 3 -0.44 6.48 -5.74
C ILE A 3 -1.10 7.53 -6.61
N GLU A 4 -2.41 7.71 -6.46
CA GLU A 4 -3.19 8.72 -7.17
C GLU A 4 -3.93 9.59 -6.14
N ASP A 5 -3.69 10.90 -6.18
CA ASP A 5 -4.35 11.91 -5.33
C ASP A 5 -4.31 11.63 -3.80
N GLY A 6 -3.31 10.87 -3.32
CA GLY A 6 -3.18 10.49 -1.90
C GLY A 6 -3.91 9.19 -1.53
N PHE A 7 -4.50 8.51 -2.50
CA PHE A 7 -5.06 7.18 -2.40
C PHE A 7 -4.12 6.14 -3.04
N CYS A 8 -4.10 4.95 -2.46
CA CYS A 8 -3.31 3.82 -2.89
C CYS A 8 -4.13 2.94 -3.82
N SER A 9 -3.66 2.77 -5.05
CA SER A 9 -4.16 1.75 -5.96
C SER A 9 -3.41 0.45 -5.69
N LEU A 10 -4.09 -0.47 -5.00
CA LEU A 10 -3.60 -1.76 -4.56
C LEU A 10 -4.29 -2.88 -5.33
N MET A 11 -3.58 -3.98 -5.57
CA MET A 11 -4.15 -5.18 -6.16
C MET A 11 -4.08 -6.30 -5.14
N ASP A 12 -5.23 -6.89 -4.84
CA ASP A 12 -5.31 -8.03 -3.95
C ASP A 12 -4.74 -9.26 -4.66
N PRO A 13 -3.67 -9.89 -4.14
CA PRO A 13 -3.00 -11.00 -4.83
C PRO A 13 -3.86 -12.27 -4.91
N GLU A 14 -4.91 -12.37 -4.09
CA GLU A 14 -5.77 -13.55 -3.99
C GLU A 14 -7.06 -13.39 -4.80
N SER A 15 -7.71 -12.22 -4.71
CA SER A 15 -8.96 -11.92 -5.41
C SER A 15 -8.74 -11.29 -6.81
N CYS A 16 -7.51 -10.83 -7.12
CA CYS A 16 -7.20 -10.01 -8.30
C CYS A 16 -8.03 -8.71 -8.37
N GLU A 17 -8.64 -8.30 -7.26
CA GLU A 17 -9.41 -7.06 -7.19
C GLU A 17 -8.47 -5.87 -7.01
N LEU A 18 -8.79 -4.78 -7.72
CA LEU A 18 -8.12 -3.51 -7.55
C LEU A 18 -8.91 -2.70 -6.53
N LYS A 19 -8.22 -2.26 -5.48
CA LYS A 19 -8.73 -1.34 -4.47
C LYS A 19 -8.02 0.00 -4.62
N ASP A 20 -8.79 1.05 -4.85
CA ASP A 20 -8.32 2.44 -4.99
C ASP A 20 -8.89 3.39 -3.91
N ASP A 21 -9.74 2.88 -3.00
CA ASP A 21 -10.34 3.64 -1.90
C ASP A 21 -9.42 3.79 -0.67
N LEU A 22 -8.27 3.10 -0.65
CA LEU A 22 -7.39 3.06 0.51
C LEU A 22 -6.51 4.31 0.60
N LYS A 23 -6.72 5.12 1.64
CA LYS A 23 -5.90 6.32 1.88
C LYS A 23 -4.46 5.96 2.26
N MET A 24 -3.49 6.72 1.76
CA MET A 24 -2.10 6.61 2.21
C MET A 24 -1.99 6.90 3.71
N PRO A 25 -1.24 6.10 4.49
CA PRO A 25 -1.02 6.38 5.89
C PRO A 25 -0.23 7.69 6.04
N GLU A 26 -0.58 8.49 7.04
CA GLU A 26 0.12 9.74 7.34
C GLU A 26 1.40 9.49 8.14
N GLY A 27 2.39 10.37 8.00
CA GLY A 27 3.67 10.33 8.73
C GLY A 27 4.77 9.54 8.02
N ASP A 28 5.78 9.12 8.78
CA ASP A 28 6.96 8.39 8.27
C ASP A 28 6.59 7.12 7.49
N LEU A 29 5.51 6.43 7.87
CA LEU A 29 5.05 5.21 7.20
C LEU A 29 4.66 5.49 5.74
N GLY A 30 3.86 6.52 5.49
CA GLY A 30 3.47 6.89 4.13
C GLY A 30 4.65 7.34 3.28
N ASN A 31 5.57 8.10 3.89
CA ASN A 31 6.75 8.60 3.19
C ASN A 31 7.68 7.45 2.78
N THR A 32 7.93 6.50 3.68
CA THR A 32 8.77 5.33 3.41
C THR A 32 8.15 4.37 2.39
N ILE A 33 6.82 4.23 2.36
CA ILE A 33 6.10 3.51 1.28
C ILE A 33 6.29 4.23 -0.05
N ARG A 34 6.18 5.56 -0.07
CA ARG A 34 6.39 6.37 -1.27
C ARG A 34 7.78 6.20 -1.84
N GLU A 35 8.80 6.30 -0.97
CA GLU A 35 10.19 6.09 -1.35
C GLU A 35 10.45 4.66 -1.85
N ALA A 36 9.83 3.65 -1.22
CA ALA A 36 9.93 2.27 -1.65
C ALA A 36 9.30 2.05 -3.03
N LEU A 37 8.21 2.76 -3.35
CA LEU A 37 7.57 2.74 -4.67
C LEU A 37 8.41 3.49 -5.71
N GLU A 38 8.97 4.65 -5.37
CA GLU A 38 9.85 5.42 -6.27
C GLU A 38 11.14 4.69 -6.62
N LYS A 39 11.65 3.86 -5.71
CA LYS A 39 12.87 3.05 -5.93
C LYS A 39 12.67 1.86 -6.86
N ASP A 40 11.43 1.51 -7.21
CA ASP A 40 11.07 0.35 -8.07
C ASP A 40 11.76 -0.96 -7.61
N GLU A 41 12.06 -1.09 -6.31
CA GLU A 41 12.89 -2.17 -5.75
C GLU A 41 12.15 -3.52 -5.64
N GLY A 42 10.94 -3.62 -6.19
CA GLY A 42 10.14 -4.84 -6.21
C GLY A 42 8.65 -4.60 -5.93
N SER A 43 7.96 -5.68 -5.56
CA SER A 43 6.54 -5.61 -5.20
C SER A 43 6.38 -5.13 -3.77
N VAL A 44 5.86 -3.92 -3.59
CA VAL A 44 5.48 -3.39 -2.26
C VAL A 44 4.15 -4.02 -1.84
N LEU A 45 4.17 -4.84 -0.79
CA LEU A 45 2.98 -5.35 -0.12
C LEU A 45 2.64 -4.45 1.05
N VAL A 46 1.39 -4.05 1.20
CA VAL A 46 0.91 -3.30 2.37
C VAL A 46 0.01 -4.17 3.23
N GLN A 47 0.07 -3.97 4.54
CA GLN A 47 -0.83 -4.58 5.52
C GLN A 47 -1.91 -3.57 5.88
N VAL A 48 -3.11 -3.84 5.37
CA VAL A 48 -4.33 -3.09 5.68
C VAL A 48 -5.02 -3.79 6.84
N VAL A 49 -5.39 -3.04 7.86
CA VAL A 49 -6.20 -3.51 8.97
C VAL A 49 -7.55 -2.81 8.92
N ALA A 50 -8.61 -3.62 8.88
CA ALA A 50 -9.99 -3.17 8.97
C ALA A 50 -10.48 -3.36 10.42
N ALA A 51 -10.80 -2.26 11.11
CA ALA A 51 -11.35 -2.30 12.46
C ALA A 51 -12.44 -1.23 12.62
N CYS A 52 -13.56 -1.58 13.27
CA CYS A 52 -14.70 -0.67 13.47
C CYS A 52 -15.26 -0.02 12.20
N GLY A 53 -15.13 -0.67 11.03
CA GLY A 53 -15.59 -0.13 9.76
C GLY A 53 -14.65 0.89 9.12
N GLU A 54 -13.44 1.06 9.66
CA GLU A 54 -12.38 1.89 9.09
C GLU A 54 -11.20 1.00 8.67
N GLU A 55 -10.67 1.25 7.47
CA GLU A 55 -9.51 0.55 6.92
C GLU A 55 -8.28 1.48 6.98
N ALA A 56 -7.19 0.99 7.57
CA ALA A 56 -5.94 1.74 7.66
C ALA A 56 -4.73 0.86 7.38
N ILE A 57 -3.73 1.42 6.70
CA ILE A 57 -2.45 0.76 6.46
C ILE A 57 -1.59 0.91 7.72
N LEU A 58 -1.27 -0.21 8.38
CA LEU A 58 -0.44 -0.22 9.58
C LEU A 58 1.01 -0.62 9.32
N GLY A 59 1.29 -1.19 8.14
CA GLY A 59 2.63 -1.62 7.80
C GLY A 59 2.76 -1.93 6.32
N TYR A 60 3.99 -2.04 5.87
CA TYR A 60 4.30 -2.50 4.53
C TYR A 60 5.54 -3.40 4.55
N LYS A 61 5.67 -4.22 3.52
CA LYS A 61 6.78 -5.14 3.31
C LYS A 61 7.15 -5.10 1.84
N ILE A 62 8.43 -4.86 1.56
CA ILE A 62 8.95 -4.92 0.20
C ILE A 62 9.31 -6.38 -0.08
N SER A 63 8.63 -6.98 -1.06
CA SER A 63 9.02 -8.25 -1.63
C SER A 63 9.75 -8.01 -2.94
N THR A 64 11.07 -8.13 -2.89
CA THR A 64 11.87 -8.50 -4.05
C THR A 64 11.59 -9.97 -4.32
N LYS A 65 10.67 -10.25 -5.26
CA LYS A 65 10.60 -11.58 -5.87
C LYS A 65 11.58 -11.55 -7.03
N GLU A 66 12.75 -12.16 -6.83
CA GLU A 66 13.60 -12.67 -7.91
C GLU A 66 12.86 -13.77 -8.70
#